data_AF-A0A979HJW6-F1
#
_entry.id   AF-A0A979HJW6-F1
#
_cell.length_a   1.000
_cell.length_b   1.000
_cell.length_c   1.000
_cell.angle_alpha   90.00
_cell.angle_beta   90.00
_cell.angle_gamma   90.00
#
_symmetry.space_group_name_H-M   'P 1'
#
loop_
_entity.id
_entity.type
_entity.pdbx_description
1 polymer ?
#
loop_
_entity_poly.entity_id
_entity_poly.type
_entity_poly.pdbx_seq_one_letter_code
_entity_poly.pdbx_strand_id
1 'polypeptide(L)'
;MARACAYNPRKRERERSLGEEERWMKLARTVPAILMRIGTSRKAIKSTMKGMKAMKAAKRGDGGVFSDQMRHASEHLDGAHGRIARLIATHAEAGHLFVHCAAHIGGLKGGGGGAPAWQAWEGHRADAVLHARDARWWLCRAGGAVEAALDVFRVVEGRSGSGSHRPREAKRLRRRARDDVSKALHALTDMRHAIVLEFFDAWMVLNQNR
;
A
#
# COMPACT_ATOMS: atom_id res chain seq x y z
N MET A 1 43.49 -35.40 -33.43
CA MET A 1 43.72 -35.73 -32.00
C MET A 1 42.83 -34.83 -31.14
N ALA A 2 41.75 -35.37 -30.58
CA ALA A 2 40.87 -34.63 -29.70
C ALA A 2 41.53 -34.48 -28.32
N ARG A 3 41.83 -33.25 -27.89
CA ARG A 3 42.30 -32.98 -26.52
C ARG A 3 41.15 -33.27 -25.56
N ALA A 4 41.29 -34.33 -24.77
CA ALA A 4 40.41 -34.59 -23.64
C ALA A 4 40.54 -33.44 -22.63
N CYS A 5 39.52 -32.59 -22.56
CA CYS A 5 39.46 -31.49 -21.61
C CYS A 5 39.27 -32.09 -20.22
N ALA A 6 40.26 -31.97 -19.34
CA ALA A 6 40.22 -32.52 -18.00
C ALA A 6 39.00 -31.96 -17.23
N TYR A 7 38.18 -32.85 -16.69
CA TYR A 7 37.01 -32.49 -15.89
C TYR A 7 37.45 -31.74 -14.62
N ASN A 8 37.17 -30.44 -14.54
CA ASN A 8 37.47 -29.62 -13.37
C ASN A 8 36.16 -29.29 -12.61
N PRO A 9 35.86 -30.01 -11.51
CA PRO A 9 34.61 -29.83 -10.77
C PRO A 9 34.46 -28.41 -10.21
N ARG A 10 35.56 -27.77 -9.77
CA ARG A 10 35.54 -26.39 -9.24
C ARG A 10 35.17 -25.34 -10.30
N LYS A 11 35.59 -25.55 -11.56
CA LYS A 11 35.20 -24.66 -12.66
C LYS A 11 33.71 -24.76 -12.95
N ARG A 12 33.17 -26.00 -12.97
CA ARG A 12 31.74 -26.26 -13.18
C ARG A 12 30.86 -25.75 -12.03
N GLU A 13 31.35 -25.79 -10.80
CA GLU A 13 30.66 -25.22 -9.63
C GLU A 13 30.62 -23.69 -9.71
N ARG A 14 31.73 -23.05 -10.10
CA ARG A 14 31.76 -21.60 -10.34
C ARG A 14 30.82 -21.18 -11.46
N GLU A 15 30.85 -21.86 -12.60
CA GLU A 15 29.95 -21.57 -13.73
C GLU A 15 28.47 -21.77 -13.35
N ARG A 16 28.15 -22.79 -12.55
CA ARG A 16 26.80 -22.98 -11.99
C ARG A 16 26.40 -21.85 -11.03
N SER A 17 27.30 -21.47 -10.14
CA SER A 17 27.07 -20.38 -9.17
C SER A 17 26.84 -19.04 -9.87
N LEU A 18 27.64 -18.73 -10.91
CA LEU A 18 27.46 -17.53 -11.74
C LEU A 18 26.13 -17.56 -12.50
N GLY A 19 25.74 -18.72 -13.02
CA GLY A 19 24.45 -18.90 -13.67
C GLY A 19 23.26 -18.76 -12.70
N GLU A 20 23.43 -19.13 -11.44
CA GLU A 20 22.44 -18.93 -10.38
C GLU A 20 22.36 -17.45 -9.96
N GLU A 21 23.48 -16.79 -9.75
CA GLU A 21 23.54 -15.36 -9.44
C GLU A 21 22.90 -14.51 -10.53
N GLU A 22 23.12 -14.83 -11.81
CA GLU A 22 22.48 -14.14 -12.93
C GLU A 22 20.95 -14.31 -12.92
N ARG A 23 20.44 -15.50 -12.54
CA ARG A 23 18.99 -15.75 -12.38
C ARG A 23 18.41 -14.90 -11.25
N TRP A 24 19.09 -14.85 -10.11
CA TRP A 24 18.69 -14.00 -8.98
C TRP A 24 18.73 -12.51 -9.34
N MET A 25 19.73 -12.07 -10.10
CA MET A 25 19.84 -10.70 -10.57
C MET A 25 18.71 -10.32 -11.54
N LYS A 26 18.34 -11.23 -12.46
CA LYS A 26 17.17 -11.04 -13.34
C LYS A 26 15.88 -10.90 -12.54
N LEU A 27 15.72 -11.71 -11.49
CA LEU A 27 14.56 -11.65 -10.61
C LEU A 27 14.53 -10.35 -9.79
N ALA A 28 15.66 -9.94 -9.22
CA ALA A 28 15.80 -8.69 -8.46
C ALA A 28 15.43 -7.46 -9.30
N ARG A 29 15.79 -7.45 -10.59
CA ARG A 29 15.45 -6.37 -11.55
C ARG A 29 13.95 -6.21 -11.81
N THR A 30 13.11 -7.17 -11.41
CA THR A 30 11.64 -7.01 -11.50
C THR A 30 11.09 -6.13 -10.38
N VAL A 31 11.77 -6.03 -9.24
CA VAL A 31 11.31 -5.30 -8.05
C VAL A 31 11.10 -3.81 -8.33
N PRO A 32 12.05 -3.07 -8.93
CA PRO A 32 11.81 -1.66 -9.24
C PRO A 32 10.59 -1.44 -10.15
N ALA A 33 10.33 -2.32 -11.10
CA ALA A 33 9.14 -2.20 -11.96
C ALA A 33 7.84 -2.40 -11.17
N ILE A 34 7.82 -3.34 -10.21
CA ILE A 34 6.68 -3.54 -9.31
C ILE A 34 6.48 -2.30 -8.43
N LEU A 35 7.55 -1.80 -7.78
CA LEU A 35 7.53 -0.60 -6.93
C LEU A 35 7.05 0.63 -7.71
N MET A 36 7.54 0.84 -8.93
CA MET A 36 7.09 1.93 -9.80
C MET A 36 5.59 1.83 -10.10
N ARG A 37 5.10 0.63 -10.43
CA ARG A 37 3.68 0.38 -10.73
C ARG A 37 2.79 0.70 -9.54
N ILE A 38 3.17 0.31 -8.32
CA ILE A 38 2.38 0.58 -7.12
C ILE A 38 2.53 2.05 -6.66
N GLY A 39 3.74 2.61 -6.72
CA GLY A 39 4.04 4.00 -6.33
C GLY A 39 3.34 5.03 -7.21
N THR A 40 3.19 4.75 -8.51
CA THR A 40 2.48 5.65 -9.45
C THR A 40 0.96 5.45 -9.47
N SER A 41 0.45 4.33 -8.96
CA SER A 41 -0.97 4.03 -8.95
C SER A 41 -1.77 4.96 -8.04
N ARG A 42 -2.74 5.67 -8.61
CA ARG A 42 -3.71 6.51 -7.85
C ARG A 42 -5.01 5.76 -7.51
N LYS A 43 -5.08 4.45 -7.73
CA LYS A 43 -6.33 3.67 -7.62
C LYS A 43 -6.91 3.67 -6.20
N ALA A 44 -6.08 3.48 -5.17
CA ALA A 44 -6.51 3.48 -3.77
C ALA A 44 -6.96 4.88 -3.32
N ILE A 45 -6.18 5.91 -3.65
CA ILE A 45 -6.51 7.32 -3.40
C ILE A 45 -7.86 7.69 -4.02
N LYS A 46 -8.04 7.43 -5.33
CA LYS A 46 -9.29 7.74 -6.03
C LYS A 46 -10.49 7.03 -5.39
N SER A 47 -10.34 5.78 -4.96
CA SER A 47 -11.41 5.04 -4.27
C SER A 47 -11.76 5.66 -2.94
N THR A 48 -10.76 5.99 -2.13
CA THR A 48 -10.91 6.63 -0.82
C THR A 48 -11.57 8.01 -0.95
N MET A 49 -11.20 8.78 -1.98
CA MET A 49 -11.83 10.06 -2.29
C MET A 49 -13.32 9.92 -2.65
N LYS A 50 -13.76 8.81 -3.26
CA LYS A 50 -15.19 8.58 -3.53
C LYS A 50 -15.98 8.46 -2.23
N GLY A 51 -15.47 7.71 -1.25
CA GLY A 51 -16.07 7.63 0.09
C GLY A 51 -16.16 9.00 0.76
N MET A 52 -15.09 9.80 0.68
CA MET A 52 -15.11 11.18 1.18
C MET A 52 -16.18 12.05 0.47
N LYS A 53 -16.32 11.93 -0.85
CA LYS A 53 -17.34 12.68 -1.61
C LYS A 53 -18.76 12.28 -1.21
N ALA A 54 -19.03 10.99 -1.04
CA ALA A 54 -20.33 10.50 -0.56
C ALA A 54 -20.67 11.07 0.83
N MET A 55 -19.70 11.07 1.77
CA MET A 55 -19.90 11.71 3.08
C MET A 55 -20.11 13.23 3.00
N LYS A 56 -19.50 13.92 2.03
CA LYS A 56 -19.76 15.35 1.79
C LYS A 56 -21.17 15.56 1.24
N ALA A 57 -21.66 14.68 0.35
CA ALA A 57 -23.02 14.71 -0.16
C ALA A 57 -24.04 14.52 0.98
N ALA A 58 -23.77 13.59 1.91
CA ALA A 58 -24.54 13.36 3.15
C ALA A 58 -24.70 14.61 4.03
N LYS A 59 -23.99 15.71 3.76
CA LYS A 59 -24.28 17.01 4.39
C LYS A 59 -25.61 17.61 3.94
N ARG A 60 -25.97 17.45 2.66
CA ARG A 60 -27.00 18.23 1.95
C ARG A 60 -28.36 17.54 1.86
N GLY A 61 -28.44 16.21 2.00
CA GLY A 61 -29.71 15.47 1.94
C GLY A 61 -30.62 15.67 3.15
N ASP A 62 -31.89 15.28 3.02
CA ASP A 62 -32.84 15.09 4.12
C ASP A 62 -32.51 13.79 4.92
N GLY A 63 -33.49 13.20 5.62
CA GLY A 63 -33.32 11.93 6.34
C GLY A 63 -33.01 10.75 5.41
N GLY A 64 -33.89 10.44 4.45
CA GLY A 64 -33.72 9.30 3.53
C GLY A 64 -32.46 9.43 2.69
N VAL A 65 -32.22 10.62 2.13
CA VAL A 65 -31.04 10.91 1.30
C VAL A 65 -29.74 10.80 2.11
N PHE A 66 -29.76 11.03 3.43
CA PHE A 66 -28.59 10.83 4.29
C PHE A 66 -28.21 9.35 4.39
N SER A 67 -29.18 8.49 4.69
CA SER A 67 -28.96 7.05 4.89
C SER A 67 -28.34 6.43 3.64
N ASP A 68 -28.90 6.73 2.47
CA ASP A 68 -28.39 6.24 1.18
C ASP A 68 -26.97 6.75 0.90
N GLN A 69 -26.72 8.04 1.14
CA GLN A 69 -25.39 8.61 0.92
C GLN A 69 -24.33 8.06 1.90
N MET A 70 -24.72 7.72 3.13
CA MET A 70 -23.83 7.07 4.09
C MET A 70 -23.60 5.60 3.73
N ARG A 71 -24.59 4.89 3.20
CA ARG A 71 -24.43 3.52 2.67
C ARG A 71 -23.46 3.50 1.48
N HIS A 72 -23.63 4.41 0.53
CA HIS A 72 -22.68 4.57 -0.58
C HIS A 72 -21.27 4.96 -0.11
N ALA A 73 -21.17 5.77 0.95
CA ALA A 73 -19.88 6.03 1.57
C ALA A 73 -19.25 4.73 2.08
N SER A 74 -20.01 3.88 2.80
CA SER A 74 -19.54 2.57 3.28
C SER A 74 -19.01 1.70 2.14
N GLU A 75 -19.80 1.51 1.08
CA GLU A 75 -19.41 0.71 -0.10
C GLU A 75 -18.10 1.21 -0.73
N HIS A 76 -17.92 2.53 -0.81
CA HIS A 76 -16.69 3.13 -1.31
C HIS A 76 -15.50 2.94 -0.37
N LEU A 77 -15.72 2.97 0.96
CA LEU A 77 -14.69 2.70 1.95
C LEU A 77 -14.27 1.23 1.92
N ASP A 78 -15.20 0.28 1.75
CA ASP A 78 -14.88 -1.15 1.59
C ASP A 78 -14.07 -1.40 0.32
N GLY A 79 -14.50 -0.81 -0.80
CA GLY A 79 -13.77 -0.85 -2.05
C GLY A 79 -12.37 -0.21 -1.95
N ALA A 80 -12.22 0.84 -1.15
CA ALA A 80 -10.93 1.45 -0.85
C ALA A 80 -10.07 0.53 0.03
N HIS A 81 -10.62 -0.07 1.07
CA HIS A 81 -9.93 -0.98 1.97
C HIS A 81 -9.37 -2.18 1.21
N GLY A 82 -10.16 -2.81 0.34
CA GLY A 82 -9.69 -3.91 -0.51
C GLY A 82 -8.57 -3.50 -1.48
N ARG A 83 -8.57 -2.25 -1.96
CA ARG A 83 -7.48 -1.73 -2.82
C ARG A 83 -6.20 -1.47 -2.03
N ILE A 84 -6.32 -0.89 -0.83
CA ILE A 84 -5.18 -0.65 0.06
C ILE A 84 -4.57 -1.99 0.48
N ALA A 85 -5.39 -2.97 0.90
CA ALA A 85 -4.92 -4.29 1.28
C ALA A 85 -4.13 -4.99 0.15
N ARG A 86 -4.64 -4.96 -1.09
CA ARG A 86 -3.89 -5.48 -2.25
C ARG A 86 -2.58 -4.75 -2.50
N LEU A 87 -2.58 -3.42 -2.37
CA LEU A 87 -1.38 -2.61 -2.55
C LEU A 87 -0.33 -2.95 -1.49
N ILE A 88 -0.74 -3.12 -0.22
CA ILE A 88 0.12 -3.58 0.87
C ILE A 88 0.71 -4.95 0.59
N ALA A 89 -0.11 -5.91 0.17
CA ALA A 89 0.35 -7.27 -0.12
C ALA A 89 1.40 -7.27 -1.25
N THR A 90 1.12 -6.58 -2.36
CA THR A 90 2.07 -6.47 -3.48
C THR A 90 3.36 -5.75 -3.07
N HIS A 91 3.28 -4.71 -2.24
CA HIS A 91 4.47 -4.03 -1.70
C HIS A 91 5.30 -4.97 -0.82
N ALA A 92 4.67 -5.71 0.08
CA ALA A 92 5.35 -6.68 0.94
C ALA A 92 6.04 -7.78 0.13
N GLU A 93 5.34 -8.36 -0.85
CA GLU A 93 5.89 -9.38 -1.76
C GLU A 93 7.12 -8.86 -2.51
N ALA A 94 7.05 -7.65 -3.07
CA ALA A 94 8.18 -7.04 -3.78
C ALA A 94 9.39 -6.86 -2.87
N GLY A 95 9.18 -6.36 -1.66
CA GLY A 95 10.26 -6.19 -0.69
C GLY A 95 10.83 -7.52 -0.19
N HIS A 96 10.00 -8.54 0.01
CA HIS A 96 10.48 -9.89 0.39
C HIS A 96 11.31 -10.52 -0.73
N LEU A 97 10.84 -10.40 -1.97
CA LEU A 97 11.56 -10.85 -3.15
C LEU A 97 12.94 -10.19 -3.23
N PHE A 98 13.02 -8.87 -2.99
CA PHE A 98 14.29 -8.14 -3.04
C PHE A 98 15.28 -8.60 -1.98
N VAL A 99 14.83 -8.73 -0.72
CA VAL A 99 15.65 -9.23 0.39
C VAL A 99 16.16 -10.64 0.10
N HIS A 100 15.32 -11.48 -0.50
CA HIS A 100 15.67 -12.85 -0.84
C HIS A 100 16.71 -12.90 -1.97
N CYS A 101 16.49 -12.16 -3.06
CA CYS A 101 17.49 -12.06 -4.13
C CYS A 101 18.83 -11.52 -3.61
N ALA A 102 18.80 -10.51 -2.75
CA ALA A 102 20.02 -9.92 -2.18
C ALA A 102 20.77 -10.85 -1.22
N ALA A 103 20.16 -11.94 -0.73
CA ALA A 103 20.88 -12.98 0.01
C ALA A 103 21.68 -13.91 -0.92
N HIS A 104 21.31 -13.99 -2.20
CA HIS A 104 21.94 -14.85 -3.20
C HIS A 104 22.87 -14.10 -4.16
N ILE A 105 22.78 -12.77 -4.23
CA ILE A 105 23.66 -11.93 -5.04
C ILE A 105 24.72 -11.33 -4.11
N GLY A 106 25.98 -11.68 -4.34
CA GLY A 106 27.08 -11.24 -3.50
C GLY A 106 27.23 -9.71 -3.53
N GLY A 107 27.48 -9.09 -2.37
CA GLY A 107 27.85 -7.67 -2.28
C GLY A 107 26.69 -6.66 -2.24
N LEU A 108 25.43 -7.04 -2.55
CA LEU A 108 24.31 -6.09 -2.52
C LEU A 108 24.01 -5.48 -1.13
N LYS A 109 24.25 -6.25 -0.06
CA LYS A 109 24.01 -5.83 1.33
C LYS A 109 25.23 -5.25 2.04
N GLY A 110 26.44 -5.38 1.47
CA GLY A 110 27.67 -5.09 2.23
C GLY A 110 29.00 -5.21 1.49
N GLY A 111 29.03 -5.25 0.15
CA GLY A 111 30.27 -5.22 -0.62
C GLY A 111 30.43 -3.91 -1.38
N GLY A 112 31.42 -3.08 -1.01
CA GLY A 112 31.68 -1.80 -1.67
C GLY A 112 30.62 -0.72 -1.39
N GLY A 113 30.57 0.34 -2.21
CA GLY A 113 29.72 1.55 -2.06
C GLY A 113 28.20 1.33 -2.03
N GLY A 114 27.75 0.09 -1.83
CA GLY A 114 26.36 -0.33 -1.85
C GLY A 114 25.58 -0.37 -0.56
N ALA A 115 26.30 -0.48 0.56
CA ALA A 115 25.70 -0.48 1.89
C ALA A 115 24.80 0.75 2.16
N PRO A 116 25.16 1.99 1.74
CA PRO A 116 24.31 3.15 1.98
C PRO A 116 22.95 3.08 1.25
N ALA A 117 22.94 2.63 -0.02
CA ALA A 117 21.69 2.53 -0.77
C ALA A 117 20.81 1.38 -0.27
N TRP A 118 21.42 0.27 0.19
CA TRP A 118 20.67 -0.80 0.84
C TRP A 118 20.00 -0.33 2.13
N GLN A 119 20.72 0.43 2.96
CA GLN A 119 20.17 0.98 4.20
C GLN A 119 19.07 2.02 3.94
N ALA A 120 19.24 2.88 2.92
CA ALA A 120 18.20 3.82 2.49
C ALA A 120 16.94 3.07 2.01
N TRP A 121 17.13 2.02 1.20
CA TRP A 121 16.05 1.16 0.74
C TRP A 121 15.26 0.54 1.90
N GLU A 122 15.95 -0.03 2.90
CA GLU A 122 15.30 -0.58 4.10
C GLU A 122 14.52 0.48 4.88
N GLY A 123 15.08 1.69 5.00
CA GLY A 123 14.43 2.83 5.66
C GLY A 123 13.13 3.22 4.97
N HIS A 124 13.16 3.52 3.67
CA HIS A 124 11.96 3.90 2.93
C HIS A 124 10.93 2.77 2.83
N ARG A 125 11.37 1.50 2.79
CA ARG A 125 10.46 0.36 2.91
C ARG A 125 9.74 0.35 4.25
N ALA A 126 10.44 0.60 5.36
CA ALA A 126 9.83 0.67 6.68
C ALA A 126 8.83 1.82 6.79
N ASP A 127 9.16 3.00 6.25
CA ASP A 127 8.26 4.16 6.18
C ASP A 127 7.00 3.83 5.37
N ALA A 128 7.15 3.20 4.21
CA ALA A 128 6.02 2.76 3.39
C ALA A 128 5.10 1.81 4.17
N VAL A 129 5.64 0.86 4.92
CA VAL A 129 4.87 -0.07 5.76
C VAL A 129 4.13 0.67 6.89
N LEU A 130 4.80 1.61 7.55
CA LEU A 130 4.20 2.43 8.62
C LEU A 130 3.01 3.24 8.09
N HIS A 131 3.21 3.99 7.01
CA HIS A 131 2.16 4.79 6.40
C HIS A 131 1.00 3.94 5.87
N ALA A 132 1.29 2.72 5.39
CA ALA A 132 0.25 1.79 4.97
C ALA A 132 -0.63 1.32 6.13
N ARG A 133 0.00 1.02 7.28
CA ARG A 133 -0.70 0.67 8.51
C ARG A 133 -1.59 1.81 8.97
N ASP A 134 -1.07 3.04 8.97
CA ASP A 134 -1.83 4.23 9.35
C ASP A 134 -3.01 4.46 8.41
N ALA A 135 -2.79 4.39 7.10
CA ALA A 135 -3.84 4.52 6.09
C ALA A 135 -4.97 3.52 6.33
N ARG A 136 -4.64 2.25 6.58
CA ARG A 136 -5.61 1.20 6.87
C ARG A 136 -6.34 1.46 8.18
N TRP A 137 -5.62 1.82 9.24
CA TRP A 137 -6.22 2.08 10.55
C TRP A 137 -7.23 3.23 10.52
N TRP A 138 -6.85 4.37 9.91
CA TRP A 138 -7.75 5.50 9.73
C TRP A 138 -8.98 5.15 8.87
N LEU A 139 -8.81 4.33 7.84
CA LEU A 139 -9.92 3.91 6.99
C LEU A 139 -10.89 2.96 7.73
N CYS A 140 -10.39 2.00 8.51
CA CYS A 140 -11.22 1.14 9.35
C CYS A 140 -12.01 1.97 10.37
N ARG A 141 -11.35 2.94 11.01
CA ARG A 141 -11.98 3.86 11.96
C ARG A 141 -13.06 4.72 11.31
N ALA A 142 -12.84 5.16 10.07
CA ALA A 142 -13.86 5.87 9.30
C ALA A 142 -15.06 4.97 8.95
N GLY A 143 -14.82 3.72 8.56
CA GLY A 143 -15.87 2.72 8.31
C GLY A 143 -16.76 2.52 9.54
N GLY A 144 -16.16 2.24 10.70
CA GLY A 144 -16.92 2.09 11.95
C GLY A 144 -17.70 3.34 12.35
N ALA A 145 -17.19 4.54 12.06
CA ALA A 145 -17.93 5.78 12.28
C ALA A 145 -19.10 5.98 11.30
N VAL A 146 -18.99 5.48 10.06
CA VAL A 146 -20.10 5.45 9.09
C VAL A 146 -21.19 4.48 9.55
N GLU A 147 -20.81 3.27 9.95
CA GLU A 147 -21.73 2.24 10.47
C GLU A 147 -22.48 2.74 11.70
N ALA A 148 -21.76 3.27 12.69
CA ALA A 148 -22.38 3.86 13.88
C ALA A 148 -23.35 5.01 13.54
N ALA A 149 -23.05 5.82 12.51
CA ALA A 149 -23.95 6.88 12.08
C ALA A 149 -25.25 6.34 11.45
N LEU A 150 -25.16 5.24 10.71
CA LEU A 150 -26.32 4.53 10.15
C LEU A 150 -27.17 3.90 11.25
N ASP A 151 -26.56 3.29 12.27
CA ASP A 151 -27.30 2.69 13.38
C ASP A 151 -28.05 3.72 14.22
N VAL A 152 -27.39 4.84 14.55
CA VAL A 152 -28.06 5.98 15.21
C VAL A 152 -29.25 6.46 14.39
N PHE A 153 -29.11 6.50 13.06
CA PHE A 153 -30.19 6.94 12.18
C PHE A 153 -31.37 5.95 12.21
N ARG A 154 -31.11 4.64 12.07
CA ARG A 154 -32.14 3.58 12.14
C ARG A 154 -32.92 3.59 13.46
N VAL A 155 -32.23 3.75 14.59
CA VAL A 155 -32.86 3.79 15.91
C VAL A 155 -33.80 4.98 16.05
N VAL A 156 -33.45 6.14 15.49
CA VAL A 156 -34.27 7.35 15.58
C VAL A 156 -35.47 7.29 14.63
N GLU A 157 -35.30 6.77 13.42
CA GLU A 157 -36.42 6.55 12.48
C GLU A 157 -37.44 5.54 13.02
N GLY A 158 -37.00 4.43 13.63
CA GLY A 158 -37.90 3.44 14.21
C GLY A 158 -38.69 3.93 15.43
N ARG A 159 -38.29 5.05 16.03
CA ARG A 159 -38.94 5.67 17.20
C ARG A 159 -39.83 6.86 16.86
N SER A 160 -39.55 7.53 15.75
CA SER A 160 -40.15 8.82 15.40
C SER A 160 -40.86 8.65 14.06
N GLY A 161 -42.17 8.43 14.07
CA GLY A 161 -42.98 8.32 12.85
C GLY A 161 -42.62 9.44 11.87
N SER A 162 -41.94 9.07 10.77
CA SER A 162 -41.49 9.85 9.61
C SER A 162 -41.31 11.37 9.77
N GLY A 163 -40.74 11.82 10.88
CA GLY A 163 -40.72 13.24 11.20
C GLY A 163 -39.70 13.57 12.27
N SER A 164 -38.45 13.80 11.88
CA SER A 164 -37.71 15.00 12.26
C SER A 164 -36.20 14.87 12.06
N HIS A 165 -35.61 16.02 11.73
CA HIS A 165 -34.23 16.44 11.89
C HIS A 165 -33.16 15.36 12.22
N ARG A 166 -32.22 15.18 11.28
CA ARG A 166 -31.07 14.29 11.41
C ARG A 166 -30.42 14.36 12.81
N PRO A 167 -30.22 13.20 13.50
CA PRO A 167 -29.65 13.17 14.84
C PRO A 167 -28.32 13.90 14.91
N ARG A 168 -28.13 14.71 15.96
CA ARG A 168 -26.88 15.45 16.19
C ARG A 168 -25.68 14.50 16.25
N GLU A 169 -25.89 13.31 16.79
CA GLU A 169 -24.85 12.28 16.92
C GLU A 169 -24.43 11.70 15.56
N ALA A 170 -25.38 11.34 14.70
CA ALA A 170 -25.09 10.92 13.32
C ALA A 170 -24.30 12.00 12.54
N LYS A 171 -24.60 13.29 12.77
CA LYS A 171 -23.82 14.40 12.20
C LYS A 171 -22.39 14.46 12.73
N ARG A 172 -22.15 14.18 14.01
CA ARG A 172 -20.81 14.15 14.62
C ARG A 172 -20.01 12.98 14.08
N LEU A 173 -20.59 11.78 14.04
CA LEU A 173 -19.97 10.57 13.51
C LEU A 173 -19.57 10.71 12.04
N ARG A 174 -20.42 11.30 11.19
CA ARG A 174 -20.04 11.62 9.81
C ARG A 174 -18.84 12.56 9.72
N ARG A 175 -18.78 13.62 10.54
CA ARG A 175 -17.63 14.54 10.53
C ARG A 175 -16.36 13.80 10.92
N ARG A 176 -16.42 12.97 11.97
CA ARG A 176 -15.32 12.11 12.40
C ARG A 176 -14.87 11.19 11.28
N ALA A 177 -15.80 10.47 10.65
CA ALA A 177 -15.50 9.59 9.51
C ALA A 177 -14.80 10.35 8.38
N ARG A 178 -15.27 11.56 8.03
CA ARG A 178 -14.63 12.41 7.02
C ARG A 178 -13.21 12.79 7.41
N ASP A 179 -13.00 13.21 8.65
CA ASP A 179 -11.70 13.65 9.13
C ASP A 179 -10.72 12.46 9.19
N ASP A 180 -11.19 11.28 9.59
CA ASP A 180 -10.43 10.04 9.56
C ASP A 180 -10.09 9.62 8.11
N VAL A 181 -11.01 9.76 7.14
CA VAL A 181 -10.69 9.54 5.70
C VAL A 181 -9.66 10.55 5.19
N SER A 182 -9.70 11.81 5.62
CA SER A 182 -8.66 12.79 5.27
C SER A 182 -7.28 12.32 5.74
N LYS A 183 -7.18 11.78 6.96
CA LYS A 183 -5.92 11.24 7.48
C LYS A 183 -5.47 9.99 6.73
N ALA A 184 -6.41 9.11 6.37
CA ALA A 184 -6.12 7.95 5.51
C ALA A 184 -5.56 8.37 4.14
N LEU A 185 -6.08 9.46 3.55
CA LEU A 185 -5.56 9.99 2.28
C LEU A 185 -4.15 10.58 2.39
N HIS A 186 -3.84 11.27 3.50
CA HIS A 186 -2.48 11.76 3.75
C HIS A 186 -1.52 10.58 3.89
N ALA A 187 -1.83 9.61 4.75
CA ALA A 187 -1.01 8.42 4.92
C ALA A 187 -0.85 7.61 3.62
N LEU A 188 -1.87 7.51 2.76
CA LEU A 188 -1.72 6.89 1.42
C LEU A 188 -0.79 7.67 0.49
N THR A 189 -0.73 9.00 0.65
CA THR A 189 0.16 9.85 -0.14
C THR A 189 1.59 9.66 0.34
N ASP A 190 1.81 9.64 1.66
CA ASP A 190 3.11 9.41 2.28
C ASP A 190 3.64 8.01 1.96
N MET A 191 2.79 6.97 2.06
CA MET A 191 3.12 5.61 1.62
C MET A 191 3.61 5.58 0.17
N ARG A 192 2.89 6.25 -0.73
CA ARG A 192 3.27 6.28 -2.15
C ARG A 192 4.58 7.04 -2.37
N HIS A 193 4.82 8.10 -1.61
CA HIS A 193 6.07 8.84 -1.67
C HIS A 193 7.25 7.95 -1.22
N ALA A 194 7.11 7.29 -0.08
CA ALA A 194 8.11 6.35 0.44
C ALA A 194 8.41 5.22 -0.55
N ILE A 195 7.38 4.63 -1.19
CA ILE A 195 7.57 3.60 -2.24
C ILE A 195 8.35 4.13 -3.44
N VAL A 196 8.16 5.39 -3.83
CA VAL A 196 8.91 5.99 -4.94
C VAL A 196 10.38 6.18 -4.56
N LEU A 197 10.67 6.58 -3.32
CA LEU A 197 12.04 6.66 -2.81
C LEU A 197 12.68 5.26 -2.74
N GLU A 198 11.96 4.28 -2.19
CA GLU A 198 12.35 2.86 -2.17
C GLU A 198 12.67 2.34 -3.60
N PHE A 199 11.90 2.75 -4.60
CA PHE A 199 12.21 2.42 -6.00
C PHE A 199 13.59 2.96 -6.43
N PHE A 200 13.90 4.22 -6.13
CA PHE A 200 15.17 4.81 -6.50
C PHE A 200 16.34 4.12 -5.78
N ASP A 201 16.18 3.78 -4.51
CA ASP A 201 17.22 3.06 -3.77
C ASP A 201 17.42 1.65 -4.28
N ALA A 202 16.33 0.92 -4.58
CA ALA A 202 16.41 -0.41 -5.19
C ALA A 202 17.12 -0.34 -6.55
N TRP A 203 16.84 0.70 -7.34
CA TRP A 203 17.54 0.95 -8.60
C TRP A 203 19.01 1.25 -8.38
N MET A 204 19.36 2.08 -7.39
CA MET A 204 20.75 2.36 -7.04
C MET A 204 21.46 1.06 -6.64
N VAL A 205 20.91 0.27 -5.71
CA VAL A 205 21.43 -1.05 -5.27
C VAL A 205 21.77 -1.95 -6.46
N LEU A 206 20.90 -2.00 -7.48
CA LEU A 206 21.08 -2.89 -8.62
C LEU A 206 22.09 -2.39 -9.67
N ASN A 207 22.53 -1.13 -9.61
CA ASN A 207 23.37 -0.50 -10.65
C ASN A 207 24.72 0.03 -10.13
N GLN A 208 25.16 -0.33 -8.93
CA GLN A 208 26.36 0.25 -8.27
C GLN A 208 27.69 -0.15 -8.93
N ASN A 209 27.67 -1.18 -9.78
CA ASN A 209 28.85 -1.72 -10.48
C ASN A 209 28.73 -1.58 -12.01
N ARG A 210 27.98 -0.57 -12.48
CA ARG A 210 27.85 -0.23 -13.90
C ARG A 210 28.59 1.05 -14.24
#